data_AF-A0A444R802-F1
#
_entry.id   AF-A0A444R802-F1
#
_cell.length_a   1.000
_cell.length_b   1.000
_cell.length_c   1.000
_cell.angle_alpha   90.00
_cell.angle_beta   90.00
_cell.angle_gamma   90.00
#
_symmetry.space_group_name_H-M   'P 1'
#
loop_
_entity.id
_entity.type
_entity.pdbx_description
1 polymer ?
#
loop_
_entity_poly.entity_id
_entity_poly.type
_entity_poly.pdbx_seq_one_letter_code
_entity_poly.pdbx_strand_id
1 'polypeptide(L)'
;MIKLGIVMDPIANINIKKDSSFAMLLEAQRRGYELHYMEMGDLYLINGEARAHTRTLNVKQNYEEWFSFVGEQDLPLADLDVILMRKDPPFDTEFIYATYILERAED
;
A
#
# COMPACT_ATOMS: atom_id res chain seq x y z
N MET A 1 -13.78 3.54 10.41
CA MET A 1 -12.58 2.69 10.48
C MET A 1 -11.51 3.36 9.64
N ILE A 2 -10.24 3.28 10.04
CA ILE A 2 -9.15 3.90 9.27
C ILE A 2 -8.84 3.01 8.06
N LYS A 3 -8.77 3.60 6.86
CA LYS A 3 -8.31 2.97 5.63
C LYS A 3 -6.84 3.30 5.42
N LEU A 4 -6.00 2.28 5.51
CA LEU A 4 -4.55 2.41 5.37
C LEU A 4 -4.12 1.84 4.02
N GLY A 5 -3.57 2.70 3.17
CA GLY A 5 -2.83 2.32 1.99
C GLY A 5 -1.38 1.98 2.32
N ILE A 6 -0.80 1.01 1.61
CA ILE A 6 0.64 0.78 1.59
C ILE A 6 1.13 0.65 0.16
N VAL A 7 2.18 1.39 -0.17
CA VAL A 7 2.93 1.25 -1.42
C VAL A 7 4.25 0.55 -1.07
N MET A 8 4.45 -0.67 -1.56
CA MET A 8 5.66 -1.45 -1.25
C MET A 8 6.10 -2.34 -2.42
N ASP A 9 7.30 -2.90 -2.30
CA ASP A 9 7.74 -4.01 -3.16
C ASP A 9 6.84 -5.24 -2.98
N PRO A 10 6.82 -6.19 -3.94
CA PRO A 10 5.91 -7.33 -3.93
C PRO A 10 5.85 -8.05 -2.57
N ILE A 11 4.68 -7.98 -1.90
CA ILE A 11 4.46 -8.62 -0.59
C ILE A 11 4.70 -10.14 -0.63
N ALA A 12 4.58 -10.75 -1.80
CA ALA A 12 4.89 -12.17 -2.03
C ALA A 12 6.38 -12.53 -1.87
N ASN A 13 7.29 -11.54 -1.85
CA ASN A 13 8.73 -11.77 -1.84
C ASN A 13 9.40 -11.40 -0.51
N ILE A 14 8.62 -10.96 0.49
CA ILE A 14 9.19 -10.48 1.76
C ILE A 14 9.55 -11.63 2.71
N ASN A 15 10.43 -11.33 3.66
CA ASN A 15 10.68 -12.22 4.80
C ASN A 15 9.91 -11.72 6.03
N ILE A 16 8.77 -12.33 6.33
CA ILE A 16 7.88 -11.93 7.45
C ILE A 16 8.52 -11.95 8.84
N LYS A 17 9.70 -12.57 9.03
CA LYS A 17 10.46 -12.49 10.30
C LYS A 17 11.17 -11.16 10.49
N LYS A 18 11.50 -10.46 9.41
CA LYS A 18 12.39 -9.30 9.39
C LYS A 18 11.76 -8.07 8.76
N ASP A 19 10.66 -8.25 8.04
CA ASP A 19 9.99 -7.18 7.32
C ASP A 19 9.19 -6.28 8.28
N SER A 20 9.59 -5.02 8.37
CA SER A 20 8.90 -4.06 9.23
C SER A 20 7.61 -3.51 8.61
N SER A 21 7.46 -3.55 7.27
CA SER A 21 6.21 -3.21 6.59
C SER A 21 5.12 -4.20 6.99
N PHE A 22 5.44 -5.49 7.02
CA PHE A 22 4.56 -6.55 7.48
C PHE A 22 4.17 -6.41 8.95
N ALA A 23 5.13 -6.08 9.82
CA ALA A 23 4.84 -5.80 11.24
C ALA A 23 3.86 -4.63 11.42
N MET A 24 3.98 -3.58 10.61
CA MET A 24 3.04 -2.45 10.61
C MET A 24 1.64 -2.88 10.15
N LEU A 25 1.54 -3.69 9.10
CA LEU A 25 0.27 -4.20 8.58
C LEU A 25 -0.45 -5.10 9.59
N LEU A 26 0.27 -5.98 10.28
CA LEU A 26 -0.30 -6.81 11.35
C LEU A 26 -0.91 -5.97 12.47
N GLU A 27 -0.22 -4.92 12.91
CA GLU A 27 -0.72 -4.03 13.95
C GLU A 27 -1.91 -3.19 13.47
N ALA A 28 -1.87 -2.69 12.23
CA ALA A 28 -2.99 -1.98 11.62
C ALA A 28 -4.25 -2.87 11.54
N GLN A 29 -4.10 -4.12 11.09
CA GLN A 29 -5.19 -5.10 11.06
C GLN A 29 -5.69 -5.44 12.46
N ARG A 30 -4.79 -5.58 13.45
CA ARG A 30 -5.16 -5.81 14.86
C ARG A 30 -6.02 -4.67 15.43
N ARG A 31 -5.82 -3.43 14.95
CA ARG A 31 -6.64 -2.26 15.30
C ARG A 31 -7.94 -2.15 14.50
N GLY A 32 -8.19 -3.06 13.56
CA GLY A 32 -9.38 -3.06 12.72
C GLY A 32 -9.33 -2.04 11.57
N TYR A 33 -8.14 -1.73 11.07
CA TYR A 33 -7.99 -0.88 9.89
C TYR A 33 -8.28 -1.71 8.63
N GLU A 34 -8.84 -1.07 7.62
CA GLU A 34 -8.98 -1.64 6.28
C GLU A 34 -7.67 -1.42 5.53
N LEU A 35 -7.05 -2.49 5.03
CA LEU A 35 -5.73 -2.42 4.40
C LEU A 35 -5.88 -2.43 2.88
N HIS A 36 -5.24 -1.47 2.23
CA HIS A 36 -5.17 -1.35 0.77
C HIS A 36 -3.72 -1.51 0.32
N TYR A 37 -3.46 -2.56 -0.45
CA TYR A 37 -2.14 -2.86 -1.01
C TYR A 37 -2.00 -2.29 -2.42
N MET A 38 -0.85 -1.67 -2.66
CA MET A 38 -0.45 -1.09 -3.94
C MET A 38 1.04 -1.35 -4.19
N GLU A 39 1.39 -1.52 -5.46
CA GLU A 39 2.76 -1.44 -5.96
C GLU A 39 2.96 -0.12 -6.74
N MET A 40 4.19 0.20 -7.14
CA MET A 40 4.48 1.45 -7.87
C MET A 40 3.64 1.59 -9.15
N GLY A 41 3.45 0.49 -9.88
CA GLY A 41 2.67 0.46 -11.12
C GLY A 41 1.15 0.58 -10.91
N ASP A 42 0.67 0.46 -9.67
CA ASP A 42 -0.75 0.63 -9.36
C ASP A 42 -1.14 2.11 -9.22
N LEU A 43 -0.16 3.02 -9.02
CA LEU A 43 -0.37 4.46 -8.82
C LEU A 43 -0.43 5.20 -10.15
N TYR A 44 -1.40 6.10 -10.31
CA TYR A 44 -1.50 6.92 -11.52
C TYR A 44 -2.24 8.25 -11.29
N LEU A 45 -2.14 9.14 -12.28
CA LEU A 45 -2.87 10.41 -12.34
C LEU A 45 -3.84 10.39 -13.51
N ILE A 46 -5.09 10.78 -13.26
CA ILE A 46 -6.08 11.04 -14.33
C ILE A 46 -6.63 12.45 -14.18
N ASN A 47 -6.42 13.30 -15.19
CA ASN A 47 -6.84 14.71 -15.16
C ASN A 47 -6.39 15.47 -13.89
N GLY A 48 -5.24 15.09 -13.32
CA GLY A 48 -4.72 15.66 -12.08
C GLY A 48 -5.29 15.08 -10.79
N GLU A 49 -6.19 14.10 -10.84
CA GLU A 49 -6.66 13.33 -9.68
C GLU A 49 -5.74 12.12 -9.45
N ALA A 50 -5.20 12.00 -8.23
CA ALA A 50 -4.35 10.88 -7.84
C ALA A 50 -5.21 9.65 -7.51
N ARG A 51 -4.94 8.54 -8.20
CA ARG A 51 -5.72 7.30 -8.10
C ARG A 51 -4.81 6.09 -8.01
N ALA A 52 -5.37 4.98 -7.56
CA ALA A 52 -4.69 3.70 -7.62
C ALA A 52 -5.63 2.52 -7.79
N HIS A 53 -5.10 1.48 -8.45
CA HIS A 53 -5.68 0.15 -8.39
C HIS A 53 -5.23 -0.54 -7.09
N THR A 54 -6.12 -0.60 -6.10
CA THR A 54 -5.81 -1.17 -4.79
C THR A 54 -6.37 -2.58 -4.67
N ARG A 55 -5.67 -3.42 -3.90
CA ARG A 55 -6.18 -4.72 -3.46
C ARG A 55 -6.44 -4.68 -1.96
N THR A 56 -7.63 -5.08 -1.55
CA THR A 56 -7.97 -5.18 -0.13
C THR A 56 -7.19 -6.34 0.47
N LEU A 57 -6.33 -6.03 1.44
CA LEU A 57 -5.31 -6.94 1.97
C LEU A 57 -5.72 -7.50 3.33
N ASN A 58 -5.53 -8.81 3.50
CA ASN A 58 -5.53 -9.47 4.80
C ASN A 58 -4.15 -10.06 5.04
N VAL A 59 -3.59 -9.86 6.23
CA VAL A 59 -2.27 -10.38 6.63
C VAL A 59 -2.38 -11.31 7.83
N LYS A 60 -1.51 -12.32 7.89
CA LYS A 60 -1.43 -13.24 9.04
C LYS A 60 0.00 -13.74 9.23
N GLN A 61 0.41 -13.93 10.49
CA GLN A 61 1.75 -14.46 10.80
C GLN A 61 1.81 -15.97 10.51
N ASN A 62 1.89 -16.35 9.24
CA ASN A 62 1.98 -17.73 8.76
C ASN A 62 3.00 -17.84 7.61
N TYR A 63 3.94 -18.77 7.72
CA TYR A 63 5.04 -18.94 6.76
C TYR A 63 4.65 -19.58 5.43
N GLU A 64 3.49 -20.23 5.35
CA GLU A 64 2.98 -20.85 4.13
C GLU A 64 2.12 -19.86 3.32
N GLU A 65 1.37 -19.01 4.01
CA GLU A 65 0.51 -17.99 3.42
C GLU A 65 0.39 -16.81 4.37
N TRP A 66 1.16 -15.74 4.15
CA TRP A 66 1.17 -14.58 5.06
C TRP A 66 0.23 -13.45 4.64
N PHE A 67 -0.34 -13.52 3.44
CA PHE A 67 -1.26 -12.53 2.92
C PHE A 67 -2.33 -13.17 2.03
N SER A 68 -3.46 -12.49 1.91
CA SER A 68 -4.46 -12.77 0.88
C SER A 68 -5.13 -11.48 0.43
N PHE A 69 -5.55 -11.44 -0.83
CA PHE A 69 -6.39 -10.37 -1.35
C PHE A 69 -7.85 -10.80 -1.30
N VAL A 70 -8.69 -9.96 -0.71
CA VAL A 70 -10.13 -10.23 -0.52
C VAL A 70 -11.03 -9.40 -1.43
N GLY A 71 -10.44 -8.52 -2.23
CA GLY A 71 -11.10 -7.67 -3.22
C GLY A 71 -10.08 -6.81 -3.95
N GLU A 72 -10.50 -6.24 -5.07
CA GLU A 72 -9.75 -5.26 -5.83
C GLU A 72 -10.68 -4.11 -6.24
N GLN A 73 -10.13 -2.91 -6.29
CA GLN A 73 -10.89 -1.72 -6.62
C GLN A 73 -9.97 -0.60 -7.12
N ASP A 74 -10.49 0.17 -8.06
CA ASP A 74 -9.90 1.44 -8.45
C ASP A 74 -10.52 2.56 -7.61
N LEU A 75 -9.70 3.34 -6.91
CA LEU A 75 -10.17 4.43 -6.05
C LEU A 75 -9.27 5.69 -6.13
N PRO A 76 -9.84 6.88 -5.85
CA PRO A 76 -9.04 8.07 -5.56
C PRO A 76 -8.20 7.84 -4.29
N LEU A 77 -6.91 8.20 -4.33
CA LEU A 77 -6.04 8.03 -3.16
C LEU A 77 -6.48 8.88 -1.96
N ALA A 78 -7.20 9.98 -2.20
CA ALA A 78 -7.82 10.82 -1.18
C ALA A 78 -8.91 10.11 -0.35
N ASP A 79 -9.44 8.96 -0.82
CA ASP A 79 -10.39 8.15 -0.05
C ASP A 79 -9.71 7.33 1.06
N LEU A 80 -8.38 7.26 1.07
CA LEU A 80 -7.57 6.60 2.10
C LEU A 80 -7.18 7.61 3.18
N ASP A 81 -7.29 7.23 4.46
CA ASP A 81 -6.97 8.13 5.57
C ASP A 81 -5.45 8.29 5.76
N VAL A 82 -4.67 7.29 5.35
CA VAL A 82 -3.20 7.29 5.46
C VAL A 82 -2.60 6.37 4.40
N ILE A 83 -1.46 6.79 3.82
CA ILE A 83 -0.68 5.96 2.90
C ILE A 83 0.75 5.83 3.43
N LEU A 84 1.22 4.60 3.57
CA LEU A 84 2.60 4.28 3.91
C LEU A 84 3.42 4.07 2.63
N MET A 85 4.31 5.00 2.31
CA MET A 85 5.31 4.82 1.24
C MET A 85 6.48 3.97 1.77
N ARG A 86 6.46 2.69 1.45
CA ARG A 86 7.36 1.64 1.96
C ARG A 86 8.10 0.90 0.84
N LYS A 87 8.30 1.57 -0.30
CA LYS A 87 9.15 1.12 -1.38
C LYS A 87 10.62 1.13 -0.94
N ASP A 88 11.34 0.05 -1.17
CA ASP A 88 12.78 -0.02 -0.89
C ASP A 88 13.57 0.86 -1.89
N PRO A 89 14.74 1.40 -1.48
CA PRO A 89 15.67 2.08 -2.39
C PRO A 89 16.01 1.23 -3.64
N PRO A 90 16.42 1.86 -4.75
CA PRO A 90 17.02 3.19 -4.85
C PRO A 90 16.01 4.35 -4.90
N PHE A 91 16.52 5.56 -4.65
CA PHE A 91 15.80 6.79 -5.01
C PHE A 91 16.02 7.06 -6.50
N ASP A 92 15.03 6.71 -7.30
CA ASP A 92 15.05 6.84 -8.75
C ASP A 92 13.86 7.69 -9.26
N THR A 93 13.74 7.81 -10.58
CA THR A 93 12.68 8.61 -11.19
C THR A 93 11.29 8.06 -10.87
N GLU A 94 11.12 6.73 -10.75
CA GLU A 94 9.83 6.14 -10.39
C GLU A 94 9.44 6.51 -8.96
N PHE A 95 10.38 6.44 -8.02
CA PHE A 95 10.17 6.90 -6.65
C PHE A 95 9.72 8.37 -6.62
N ILE A 96 10.38 9.24 -7.39
CA ILE A 96 10.02 10.66 -7.49
C ILE A 96 8.60 10.83 -8.05
N TYR A 97 8.24 10.11 -9.11
CA TYR A 97 6.90 10.19 -9.67
C TYR A 97 5.82 9.76 -8.67
N ALA A 98 6.06 8.67 -7.92
CA ALA A 98 5.14 8.27 -6.86
C ALA A 98 4.96 9.36 -5.81
N THR A 99 6.03 10.04 -5.40
CA THR A 99 5.91 11.15 -4.43
C THR A 99 5.06 12.31 -4.96
N TYR A 100 5.18 12.67 -6.24
CA TYR A 100 4.31 13.69 -6.84
C TYR A 100 2.84 13.27 -6.93
N ILE A 101 2.57 11.99 -7.19
CA ILE A 101 1.20 11.45 -7.18
C ILE A 101 0.62 11.50 -5.77
N LEU A 102 1.41 11.10 -4.76
CA LEU A 102 1.00 11.08 -3.36
C LEU A 102 0.78 12.49 -2.80
N GLU A 103 1.63 13.46 -3.16
CA GLU A 103 1.43 14.88 -2.82
C GLU A 103 0.09 15.39 -3.34
N ARG A 104 -0.28 15.00 -4.57
CA ARG A 104 -1.57 15.39 -5.17
C ARG A 104 -2.79 14.75 -4.50
N ALA A 105 -2.60 13.68 -3.72
CA ALA A 105 -3.66 13.04 -2.94
C ALA A 105 -3.91 13.73 -1.58
N GLU A 106 -2.98 14.59 -1.13
CA GLU A 106 -3.13 15.36 0.11
C GLU A 106 -4.02 16.61 -0.07
N ASP A 107 -4.13 17.12 -1.30
CA ASP A 107 -4.92 18.30 -1.70
C ASP A 107 -6.44 18.01 -1.85
#